data_AF-A0AB37L890-F1
#
_entry.id   AF-A0AB37L890-F1
#
_cell.length_a   1.000
_cell.length_b   1.000
_cell.length_c   1.000
_cell.angle_alpha   90.00
_cell.angle_beta   90.00
_cell.angle_gamma   90.00
#
_symmetry.space_group_name_H-M   'P 1'
#
loop_
_entity.id
_entity.type
_entity.pdbx_description
1 polymer ?
#
loop_
_entity_poly.entity_id
_entity_poly.type
_entity_poly.pdbx_seq_one_letter_code
_entity_poly.pdbx_strand_id
1 'polypeptide(L)'
;MNDFILTLLINGGVVLCIVGLWAYARYWRRQAAKAFLQHAVACYKKEDREELAGQAVMAGSRHAGLLYALTCPELFDIVRPMRAFRFGKIRCVCAGYYFPQRYESWLRDDQADFVQDVYAFKDGKELCEDYFSQAFEVLSVHENVTAVFMPCSTSERYYRRFAKIACYLEFHGYAMSGLHLIEIIRNRESKHTAAQRSSVDTANYSMSLALQGKKVVIVDDLLTTGSSLAGFARNLERIGAEVIGAVFLARTFQVPSWRKVCWMVWKRLILPK
;
A
#
# COMPACT_ATOMS: atom_id res chain seq x y z
N MET A 1 40.00 -40.97 -39.58
CA MET A 1 38.86 -40.17 -40.08
C MET A 1 37.53 -40.65 -39.50
N ASN A 2 37.28 -41.97 -39.39
CA ASN A 2 36.06 -42.51 -38.80
C ASN A 2 35.89 -42.21 -37.30
N ASP A 3 36.96 -42.24 -36.49
CA ASP A 3 36.83 -41.99 -35.04
C ASP A 3 36.45 -40.55 -34.71
N PHE A 4 36.92 -39.58 -35.52
CA PHE A 4 36.54 -38.17 -35.37
C PHE A 4 35.06 -37.95 -35.71
N ILE A 5 34.58 -38.56 -36.81
CA ILE A 5 33.18 -38.48 -37.23
C ILE A 5 32.27 -39.18 -36.20
N LEU A 6 32.66 -40.35 -35.69
CA LEU A 6 31.93 -41.08 -34.67
C LEU A 6 31.83 -40.28 -33.36
N THR A 7 32.93 -39.68 -32.91
CA THR A 7 32.97 -38.83 -31.71
C THR A 7 32.09 -37.58 -31.88
N LEU A 8 32.08 -36.97 -33.07
CA LEU A 8 31.24 -35.83 -33.39
C LEU A 8 29.73 -36.19 -33.36
N LEU A 9 29.36 -37.35 -33.90
CA LEU A 9 27.98 -37.84 -33.89
C LEU A 9 27.49 -38.19 -32.48
N ILE A 10 28.33 -38.84 -31.66
CA ILE A 10 28.01 -39.15 -30.27
C ILE A 10 27.83 -37.84 -29.47
N ASN A 11 28.76 -36.90 -29.58
CA ASN A 11 28.67 -35.61 -28.89
C ASN A 11 27.45 -34.80 -29.36
N GLY A 12 27.15 -34.80 -30.66
CA GLY A 12 25.96 -34.17 -31.22
C GLY A 12 24.65 -34.78 -30.70
N GLY A 13 24.58 -36.12 -30.62
CA GLY A 13 23.46 -36.84 -30.03
C GLY A 13 23.24 -36.50 -28.55
N VAL A 14 24.32 -36.47 -27.76
CA VAL A 14 24.26 -36.09 -26.34
C VAL A 14 23.74 -34.66 -26.17
N VAL A 15 24.23 -33.71 -26.96
CA VAL A 15 23.75 -32.31 -26.93
C VAL A 15 22.25 -32.23 -27.27
N LEU A 16 21.79 -32.94 -28.30
CA LEU A 16 20.36 -32.98 -28.66
C LEU A 16 19.50 -33.57 -27.54
N CYS A 17 19.95 -34.64 -26.88
CA CYS A 17 19.26 -35.21 -25.71
C CYS A 17 19.16 -34.20 -24.55
N ILE A 18 20.24 -33.50 -24.23
CA ILE A 18 20.26 -32.47 -23.18
C ILE A 18 19.28 -31.33 -23.52
N VAL A 19 19.29 -30.85 -24.76
CA VAL A 19 18.38 -29.80 -25.23
C VAL A 19 16.92 -30.27 -25.18
N GLY A 20 16.65 -31.51 -25.60
CA GLY A 20 15.32 -32.12 -25.54
C GLY A 20 14.78 -32.25 -24.12
N LEU A 21 15.59 -32.78 -23.19
CA LEU A 21 15.24 -32.87 -21.77
C LEU A 21 15.01 -31.48 -21.14
N TRP A 22 15.86 -30.51 -21.48
CA TRP A 22 15.70 -29.12 -21.02
C TRP A 22 14.39 -28.50 -21.55
N ALA A 23 14.08 -28.69 -22.83
CA ALA A 23 12.84 -28.20 -23.44
C ALA A 23 11.60 -28.85 -22.81
N TYR A 24 11.65 -30.17 -22.58
CA TYR A 24 10.58 -30.92 -21.90
C TYR A 24 10.37 -30.45 -20.47
N ALA A 25 11.44 -30.33 -19.68
CA ALA A 25 11.39 -29.79 -18.31
C ALA A 25 10.84 -28.36 -18.29
N ARG A 26 11.27 -27.50 -19.22
CA ARG A 26 10.77 -26.13 -19.36
C ARG A 26 9.28 -26.09 -19.72
N TYR A 27 8.81 -26.99 -20.58
CA TYR A 27 7.41 -27.11 -20.94
C TYR A 27 6.56 -27.44 -19.71
N TRP A 28 6.89 -28.52 -19.00
CA TRP A 28 6.14 -28.92 -17.81
C TRP A 28 6.20 -27.90 -16.68
N ARG A 29 7.36 -27.26 -16.50
CA ARG A 29 7.48 -26.14 -15.55
C ARG A 29 6.50 -25.01 -15.87
N ARG A 30 6.32 -24.67 -17.15
CA ARG A 30 5.35 -23.66 -17.58
C ARG A 30 3.90 -24.12 -17.37
N GLN A 31 3.59 -25.39 -17.63
CA GLN A 31 2.25 -25.94 -17.41
C GLN A 31 1.89 -25.96 -15.92
N ALA A 32 2.80 -26.45 -15.07
CA ALA A 32 2.64 -26.41 -13.62
C ALA A 32 2.41 -24.98 -13.13
N ALA A 33 3.21 -24.02 -13.60
CA ALA A 33 3.06 -22.60 -13.23
C ALA A 33 1.67 -22.03 -13.56
N LYS A 34 1.09 -22.44 -14.70
CA LYS A 34 -0.26 -22.02 -15.12
C LYS A 34 -1.33 -22.68 -14.25
N ALA A 35 -1.23 -23.99 -14.04
CA ALA A 35 -2.18 -24.74 -13.23
C ALA A 35 -2.23 -24.19 -11.80
N PHE A 36 -1.08 -24.04 -11.14
CA PHE A 36 -1.01 -23.46 -9.80
C PHE A 36 -1.56 -22.04 -9.74
N LEU A 37 -1.28 -21.19 -10.74
CA LEU A 37 -1.82 -19.83 -10.78
C LEU A 37 -3.35 -19.84 -10.90
N GLN A 38 -3.92 -20.68 -11.78
CA GLN A 38 -5.37 -20.77 -11.95
C GLN A 38 -6.06 -21.21 -10.67
N HIS A 39 -5.51 -22.23 -9.99
CA HIS A 39 -6.03 -22.69 -8.70
C HIS A 39 -5.89 -21.60 -7.62
N ALA A 40 -4.74 -20.92 -7.55
CA ALA A 40 -4.52 -19.85 -6.59
C ALA A 40 -5.53 -18.70 -6.75
N VAL A 41 -5.87 -18.33 -7.99
CA VAL A 41 -6.87 -17.28 -8.26
C VAL A 41 -8.27 -17.73 -7.80
N ALA A 42 -8.61 -19.01 -7.95
CA ALA A 42 -9.90 -19.58 -7.54
C ALA A 42 -10.02 -19.82 -6.02
N CYS A 43 -8.90 -19.88 -5.29
CA CYS A 43 -8.91 -20.10 -3.85
C CYS A 43 -9.41 -18.88 -3.07
N TYR A 44 -10.36 -19.14 -2.16
CA TYR A 44 -10.88 -18.15 -1.21
C TYR A 44 -9.97 -17.96 0.01
N LYS A 45 -9.48 -19.07 0.60
CA LYS A 45 -8.61 -19.03 1.77
C LYS A 45 -7.26 -18.39 1.45
N LYS A 46 -6.80 -17.51 2.34
CA LYS A 46 -5.55 -16.78 2.16
C LYS A 46 -4.35 -17.72 2.12
N GLU A 47 -4.34 -18.72 2.98
CA GLU A 47 -3.25 -19.69 3.15
C GLU A 47 -3.07 -20.52 1.87
N ASP A 48 -4.17 -21.08 1.34
CA ASP A 48 -4.15 -21.88 0.11
C ASP A 48 -3.72 -21.04 -1.09
N ARG A 49 -4.24 -19.80 -1.19
CA ARG A 49 -3.88 -18.85 -2.25
C ARG A 49 -2.40 -18.48 -2.18
N GLU A 50 -1.87 -18.24 -0.99
CA GLU A 50 -0.46 -17.97 -0.75
C GLU A 50 0.42 -19.15 -1.18
N GLU A 51 0.08 -20.36 -0.75
CA GLU A 51 0.87 -21.56 -1.05
C GLU A 51 0.92 -21.84 -2.56
N LEU A 52 -0.24 -21.89 -3.22
CA LEU A 52 -0.34 -22.16 -4.65
C LEU A 52 0.31 -21.05 -5.48
N ALA A 53 0.14 -19.78 -5.10
CA ALA A 53 0.85 -18.68 -5.74
C ALA A 53 2.37 -18.81 -5.55
N GLY A 54 2.84 -19.24 -4.37
CA GLY A 54 4.24 -19.53 -4.09
C GLY A 54 4.80 -20.63 -5.00
N GLN A 55 4.08 -21.74 -5.15
CA GLN A 55 4.45 -22.85 -6.06
C GLN A 55 4.53 -22.37 -7.51
N ALA A 56 3.57 -21.56 -7.96
CA ALA A 56 3.59 -20.95 -9.29
C ALA A 56 4.76 -19.97 -9.48
N VAL A 57 5.16 -19.22 -8.44
CA VAL A 57 6.35 -18.35 -8.44
C VAL A 57 7.62 -19.17 -8.61
N MET A 58 7.74 -20.29 -7.89
CA MET A 58 8.87 -21.22 -8.02
C MET A 58 8.98 -21.81 -9.43
N ALA A 59 7.85 -22.07 -10.07
CA ALA A 59 7.79 -22.48 -11.47
C ALA A 59 8.06 -21.30 -12.46
N GLY A 60 8.21 -20.07 -11.97
CA GLY A 60 8.63 -18.89 -12.71
C GLY A 60 7.51 -18.04 -13.30
N SER A 61 6.28 -18.15 -12.78
CA SER A 61 5.18 -17.29 -13.20
C SER A 61 5.29 -15.89 -12.58
N ARG A 62 5.48 -14.87 -13.42
CA ARG A 62 5.48 -13.46 -12.97
C ARG A 62 4.11 -13.01 -12.47
N HIS A 63 3.04 -13.48 -13.09
CA HIS A 63 1.66 -13.21 -12.67
C HIS A 63 1.38 -13.78 -11.28
N ALA A 64 1.90 -14.98 -10.99
CA ALA A 64 1.83 -15.53 -9.63
C ALA A 64 2.65 -14.70 -8.64
N GLY A 65 3.74 -14.08 -9.08
CA GLY A 65 4.51 -13.16 -8.23
C GLY A 65 3.70 -11.92 -7.82
N LEU A 66 2.90 -11.37 -8.74
CA LEU A 66 1.96 -10.31 -8.42
C LEU A 66 0.89 -10.80 -7.43
N LEU A 67 0.24 -11.93 -7.74
CA LEU A 67 -0.78 -12.52 -6.87
C LEU A 67 -0.28 -12.79 -5.46
N TYR A 68 0.92 -13.38 -5.33
CA TYR A 68 1.57 -13.65 -4.05
C TYR A 68 1.83 -12.35 -3.27
N ALA A 69 2.34 -11.32 -3.95
CA ALA A 69 2.59 -10.03 -3.31
C ALA A 69 1.31 -9.32 -2.84
N LEU A 70 0.22 -9.41 -3.60
CA LEU A 70 -1.07 -8.84 -3.23
C LEU A 70 -1.75 -9.64 -2.10
N THR A 71 -1.54 -10.95 -2.06
CA THR A 71 -2.11 -11.83 -1.02
C THR A 71 -1.42 -11.61 0.32
N CYS A 72 -0.10 -11.37 0.30
CA CYS A 72 0.71 -11.25 1.52
C CYS A 72 1.52 -9.93 1.52
N PRO A 73 0.85 -8.75 1.48
CA PRO A 73 1.51 -7.45 1.42
C PRO A 73 2.44 -7.21 2.62
N GLU A 74 2.11 -7.79 3.77
CA GLU A 74 2.92 -7.75 4.97
C GLU A 74 4.34 -8.31 4.75
N LEU A 75 4.55 -9.24 3.83
CA LEU A 75 5.90 -9.76 3.57
C LEU A 75 6.80 -8.75 2.86
N PHE A 76 6.21 -7.69 2.29
CA PHE A 76 6.89 -6.78 1.38
C PHE A 76 6.90 -5.32 1.81
N ASP A 77 5.95 -4.92 2.66
CA ASP A 77 5.89 -3.59 3.27
C ASP A 77 6.46 -3.61 4.69
N ILE A 78 6.91 -2.46 5.19
CA ILE A 78 7.30 -2.26 6.61
C ILE A 78 6.07 -1.83 7.41
N VAL A 79 5.15 -1.09 6.78
CA VAL A 79 3.89 -0.70 7.39
C VAL A 79 3.04 -1.94 7.60
N ARG A 80 2.38 -2.04 8.75
CA ARG A 80 1.42 -3.10 9.08
C ARG A 80 0.09 -2.43 9.43
N PRO A 81 -1.03 -2.90 8.86
CA PRO A 81 -2.37 -2.45 9.25
C PRO A 81 -2.54 -2.48 10.77
N MET A 82 -3.11 -1.42 11.32
CA MET A 82 -3.40 -1.24 12.76
C MET A 82 -2.20 -1.46 13.68
N ARG A 83 -0.99 -1.15 13.21
CA ARG A 83 0.21 -1.10 14.04
C ARG A 83 0.95 0.20 13.82
N ALA A 84 1.40 0.78 14.93
CA ALA A 84 2.21 1.98 14.87
C ALA A 84 3.57 1.71 14.19
N PHE A 85 3.98 2.62 13.32
CA PHE A 85 5.31 2.66 12.72
C PHE A 85 5.84 4.10 12.77
N ARG A 86 7.12 4.31 12.43
CA ARG A 86 7.71 5.65 12.36
C ARG A 86 7.93 6.07 10.91
N PHE A 87 7.48 7.27 10.57
CA PHE A 87 7.86 7.97 9.34
C PHE A 87 8.73 9.17 9.71
N GLY A 88 10.05 9.00 9.62
CA GLY A 88 11.00 9.95 10.23
C GLY A 88 10.81 10.01 11.74
N LYS A 89 10.47 11.19 12.26
CA LYS A 89 10.17 11.40 13.69
C LYS A 89 8.68 11.21 14.06
N ILE A 90 7.80 11.10 13.06
CA ILE A 90 6.35 11.06 13.24
C ILE A 90 5.91 9.62 13.49
N ARG A 91 5.15 9.38 14.56
CA ARG A 91 4.49 8.08 14.81
C ARG A 91 3.23 8.01 13.95
N CYS A 92 3.12 6.97 13.13
CA CYS A 92 2.03 6.81 12.17
C CYS A 92 1.26 5.51 12.40
N VAL A 93 -0.04 5.52 12.10
CA VAL A 93 -0.88 4.32 12.00
C VAL A 93 -1.61 4.34 10.65
N CYS A 94 -1.75 3.17 10.02
CA CYS A 94 -2.57 2.99 8.82
C CYS A 94 -3.60 1.89 9.10
N ALA A 95 -4.87 2.11 8.74
CA ALA A 95 -5.91 1.11 9.00
C ALA A 95 -5.80 -0.12 8.10
N GLY A 96 -5.45 0.06 6.82
CA GLY A 96 -5.28 -1.07 5.90
C GLY A 96 -4.39 -0.77 4.69
N TYR A 97 -4.36 -1.70 3.73
CA TYR A 97 -3.67 -1.51 2.46
C TYR A 97 -4.64 -1.06 1.39
N TYR A 98 -4.30 0.00 0.68
CA TYR A 98 -4.96 0.40 -0.55
C TYR A 98 -4.23 -0.21 -1.74
N PHE A 99 -4.97 -0.94 -2.57
CA PHE A 99 -4.47 -1.50 -3.81
C PHE A 99 -4.96 -0.64 -5.00
N PRO A 100 -4.07 -0.13 -5.85
CA PRO A 100 -4.48 0.62 -7.04
C PRO A 100 -5.43 -0.17 -7.95
N GLN A 101 -6.40 0.52 -8.55
CA GLN A 101 -7.47 -0.06 -9.39
C GLN A 101 -6.99 -1.05 -10.47
N ARG A 102 -5.80 -0.87 -11.04
CA ARG A 102 -5.22 -1.83 -12.00
C ARG A 102 -5.03 -3.26 -11.46
N TYR A 103 -5.11 -3.44 -10.13
CA TYR A 103 -5.01 -4.74 -9.47
C TYR A 103 -6.37 -5.28 -9.01
N GLU A 104 -7.47 -4.59 -9.26
CA GLU A 104 -8.82 -4.94 -8.80
C GLU A 104 -9.20 -6.38 -9.14
N SER A 105 -8.91 -6.84 -10.36
CA SER A 105 -9.18 -8.23 -10.78
C SER A 105 -8.35 -9.31 -10.08
N TRP A 106 -7.36 -8.91 -9.26
CA TRP A 106 -6.49 -9.79 -8.49
C TRP A 106 -6.81 -9.76 -6.99
N LEU A 107 -7.71 -8.87 -6.55
CA LEU A 107 -8.07 -8.74 -5.14
C LEU A 107 -9.06 -9.83 -4.75
N ARG A 108 -9.14 -10.09 -3.44
CA ARG A 108 -10.22 -10.85 -2.83
C ARG A 108 -11.27 -9.90 -2.25
N ASP A 109 -12.43 -10.44 -1.91
CA ASP A 109 -13.57 -9.69 -1.36
C ASP A 109 -13.15 -8.80 -0.17
N ASP A 110 -12.43 -9.34 0.81
CA ASP A 110 -11.94 -8.56 1.98
C ASP A 110 -11.06 -7.36 1.59
N GLN A 111 -10.20 -7.54 0.58
CA GLN A 111 -9.34 -6.48 0.07
C GLN A 111 -10.10 -5.50 -0.82
N ALA A 112 -11.05 -5.99 -1.59
CA ALA A 112 -11.88 -5.21 -2.50
C ALA A 112 -12.85 -4.34 -1.70
N ASP A 113 -13.51 -4.89 -0.70
CA ASP A 113 -14.41 -4.20 0.23
C ASP A 113 -13.69 -3.04 0.92
N PHE A 114 -12.52 -3.29 1.50
CA PHE A 114 -11.72 -2.22 2.10
C PHE A 114 -11.28 -1.14 1.08
N VAL A 115 -10.96 -1.53 -0.15
CA VAL A 115 -10.66 -0.56 -1.22
C VAL A 115 -11.91 0.26 -1.58
N GLN A 116 -13.11 -0.33 -1.58
CA GLN A 116 -14.36 0.37 -1.75
C GLN A 116 -14.64 1.33 -0.59
N ASP A 117 -14.38 0.94 0.66
CA ASP A 117 -14.47 1.84 1.82
C ASP A 117 -13.59 3.09 1.65
N VAL A 118 -12.36 2.91 1.15
CA VAL A 118 -11.45 4.03 0.85
C VAL A 118 -12.03 4.96 -0.21
N TYR A 119 -12.68 4.42 -1.25
CA TYR A 119 -13.35 5.24 -2.27
C TYR A 119 -14.59 5.95 -1.70
N ALA A 120 -15.41 5.24 -0.94
CA ALA A 120 -16.61 5.77 -0.32
C ALA A 120 -16.28 6.87 0.70
N PHE A 121 -15.21 6.73 1.47
CA PHE A 121 -14.67 7.77 2.34
C PHE A 121 -14.23 9.02 1.56
N LYS A 122 -13.49 8.83 0.46
CA LYS A 122 -13.07 9.95 -0.41
C LYS A 122 -14.25 10.74 -0.97
N ASP A 123 -15.35 10.06 -1.25
CA ASP A 123 -16.59 10.63 -1.74
C ASP A 123 -17.52 11.13 -0.62
N GLY A 124 -17.13 10.98 0.65
CA GLY A 124 -17.93 11.38 1.81
C GLY A 124 -19.20 10.53 2.05
N LYS A 125 -19.27 9.36 1.43
CA LYS A 125 -20.35 8.38 1.57
C LYS A 125 -20.21 7.58 2.87
N GLU A 126 -19.00 7.09 3.13
CA GLU A 126 -18.65 6.35 4.34
C GLU A 126 -17.78 7.16 5.29
N LEU A 127 -17.99 6.96 6.60
CA LEU A 127 -17.24 7.68 7.64
C LEU A 127 -15.93 6.98 8.00
N CYS A 128 -15.90 5.65 7.90
CA CYS A 128 -14.78 4.81 8.32
C CYS A 128 -14.43 5.00 9.82
N GLU A 129 -15.44 5.21 10.67
CA GLU A 129 -15.27 5.55 12.09
C GLU A 129 -14.46 4.50 12.86
N ASP A 130 -14.77 3.21 12.68
CA ASP A 130 -14.06 2.09 13.32
C ASP A 130 -12.56 2.08 13.00
N TYR A 131 -12.20 2.42 11.77
CA TYR A 131 -10.81 2.46 11.35
C TYR A 131 -10.04 3.61 12.00
N PHE A 132 -10.67 4.79 12.10
CA PHE A 132 -10.03 5.95 12.70
C PHE A 132 -9.99 5.84 14.23
N SER A 133 -11.07 5.41 14.89
CA SER A 133 -11.10 5.23 16.35
C SER A 133 -10.00 4.27 16.80
N GLN A 134 -9.94 3.07 16.20
CA GLN A 134 -8.91 2.08 16.50
C GLN A 134 -7.50 2.63 16.19
N ALA A 135 -7.32 3.39 15.12
CA ALA A 135 -6.01 3.97 14.81
C ALA A 135 -5.57 5.03 15.83
N PHE A 136 -6.48 5.85 16.36
CA PHE A 136 -6.19 6.80 17.44
C PHE A 136 -5.83 6.10 18.75
N GLU A 137 -6.52 5.00 19.09
CA GLU A 137 -6.18 4.16 20.24
C GLU A 137 -4.77 3.55 20.13
N VAL A 138 -4.44 2.98 18.96
CA VAL A 138 -3.11 2.39 18.67
C VAL A 138 -2.00 3.43 18.70
N LEU A 139 -2.30 4.66 18.27
CA LEU A 139 -1.36 5.78 18.34
C LEU A 139 -1.10 6.20 19.80
N SER A 140 -1.98 5.81 20.73
CA SER A 140 -1.91 6.07 22.18
C SER A 140 -1.76 7.56 22.47
N VAL A 141 -2.56 8.36 21.77
CA VAL A 141 -2.56 9.80 21.95
C VAL A 141 -3.50 10.13 23.09
N HIS A 142 -2.98 10.76 24.13
CA HIS A 142 -3.75 11.19 25.29
C HIS A 142 -4.03 12.69 25.25
N GLU A 143 -5.10 13.07 25.95
CA GLU A 143 -5.76 14.38 26.12
C GLU A 143 -5.06 15.65 25.56
N ASN A 144 -5.88 16.56 25.02
CA ASN A 144 -5.50 17.87 24.47
C ASN A 144 -4.75 17.86 23.13
N VAL A 145 -5.20 17.03 22.20
CA VAL A 145 -4.67 16.98 20.84
C VAL A 145 -5.67 17.50 19.83
N THR A 146 -5.16 18.07 18.73
CA THR A 146 -5.97 18.59 17.64
C THR A 146 -5.76 17.74 16.40
N ALA A 147 -6.83 17.15 15.87
CA ALA A 147 -6.79 16.45 14.60
C ALA A 147 -6.80 17.47 13.46
N VAL A 148 -5.71 17.54 12.69
CA VAL A 148 -5.60 18.40 11.51
C VAL A 148 -5.64 17.55 10.26
N PHE A 149 -6.39 17.96 9.26
CA PHE A 149 -6.65 17.13 8.08
C PHE A 149 -5.79 17.57 6.91
N MET A 150 -5.33 16.60 6.13
CA MET A 150 -4.45 16.87 5.00
C MET A 150 -5.17 17.73 3.94
N PRO A 151 -4.58 18.83 3.45
CA PRO A 151 -5.22 19.70 2.48
C PRO A 151 -5.56 18.98 1.16
N CYS A 152 -6.82 19.08 0.74
CA CYS A 152 -7.28 18.57 -0.55
C CYS A 152 -7.05 19.57 -1.68
N SER A 153 -7.40 19.15 -2.90
CA SER A 153 -7.24 19.95 -4.11
C SER A 153 -8.26 21.09 -4.23
N THR A 154 -9.43 20.94 -3.58
CA THR A 154 -10.50 21.95 -3.52
C THR A 154 -11.10 21.95 -2.11
N SER A 155 -11.70 23.07 -1.73
CA SER A 155 -12.43 23.21 -0.46
C SER A 155 -13.56 22.19 -0.35
N GLU A 156 -14.35 22.00 -1.41
CA GLU A 156 -15.44 21.02 -1.46
C GLU A 156 -14.96 19.59 -1.16
N ARG A 157 -13.86 19.14 -1.76
CA ARG A 157 -13.29 17.81 -1.52
C ARG A 157 -12.75 17.66 -0.10
N TYR A 158 -12.21 18.74 0.47
CA TYR A 158 -11.70 18.76 1.83
C TYR A 158 -12.85 18.53 2.83
N TYR A 159 -13.90 19.35 2.77
CA TYR A 159 -15.04 19.25 3.67
C TYR A 159 -15.85 17.98 3.44
N ARG A 160 -16.08 17.57 2.18
CA ARG A 160 -16.79 16.33 1.85
C ARG A 160 -16.14 15.11 2.52
N ARG A 161 -14.81 15.06 2.53
CA ARG A 161 -14.04 13.93 3.07
C ARG A 161 -13.92 13.98 4.59
N PHE A 162 -13.61 15.16 5.13
CA PHE A 162 -13.13 15.25 6.51
C PHE A 162 -14.17 15.80 7.50
N ALA A 163 -15.23 16.47 7.06
CA ALA A 163 -16.16 17.12 8.01
C ALA A 163 -16.84 16.13 8.95
N LYS A 164 -17.32 14.99 8.41
CA LYS A 164 -17.99 13.97 9.22
C LYS A 164 -17.03 13.33 10.21
N ILE A 165 -15.81 12.95 9.78
CA ILE A 165 -14.83 12.31 10.67
C ILE A 165 -14.26 13.27 11.70
N ALA A 166 -14.12 14.55 11.37
CA ALA A 166 -13.72 15.58 12.32
C ALA A 166 -14.74 15.73 13.45
N CYS A 167 -16.04 15.80 13.10
CA CYS A 167 -17.13 15.83 14.06
C CYS A 167 -17.13 14.57 14.95
N TYR A 168 -16.97 13.39 14.34
CA TYR A 168 -16.92 12.12 15.08
C TYR A 168 -15.78 12.06 16.09
N LEU A 169 -14.56 12.43 15.69
CA LEU A 169 -13.38 12.39 16.55
C LEU A 169 -13.50 13.34 17.74
N GLU A 170 -14.09 14.50 17.54
CA GLU A 170 -14.33 15.49 18.58
C GLU A 170 -15.45 15.07 19.53
N PHE A 171 -16.57 14.60 18.99
CA PHE A 171 -17.72 14.15 19.79
C PHE A 171 -17.37 12.98 20.71
N HIS A 172 -16.53 12.04 20.24
CA HIS A 172 -16.09 10.89 21.03
C HIS A 172 -14.80 11.12 21.83
N GLY A 173 -14.25 12.34 21.81
CA GLY A 173 -13.10 12.71 22.64
C GLY A 173 -11.74 12.16 22.17
N TYR A 174 -11.62 11.66 20.94
CA TYR A 174 -10.33 11.22 20.39
C TYR A 174 -9.39 12.40 20.10
N ALA A 175 -9.93 13.52 19.60
CA ALA A 175 -9.18 14.75 19.32
C ALA A 175 -10.11 15.95 19.10
N MET A 176 -9.66 17.17 19.44
CA MET A 176 -10.35 18.41 19.04
C MET A 176 -10.29 18.59 17.52
N SER A 177 -11.38 19.09 16.93
CA SER A 177 -11.45 19.26 15.48
C SER A 177 -10.59 20.45 15.01
N GLY A 178 -9.56 20.16 14.22
CA GLY A 178 -8.76 21.16 13.51
C GLY A 178 -9.27 21.45 12.09
N LEU A 179 -10.47 20.97 11.73
CA LEU A 179 -11.01 21.04 10.36
C LEU A 179 -10.94 22.45 9.77
N HIS A 180 -11.38 23.45 10.53
CA HIS A 180 -11.42 24.85 10.12
C HIS A 180 -10.12 25.63 10.43
N LEU A 181 -9.10 24.97 10.98
CA LEU A 181 -7.78 25.58 11.18
C LEU A 181 -6.90 25.51 9.93
N ILE A 182 -7.34 24.75 8.92
CA ILE A 182 -6.75 24.65 7.60
C ILE A 182 -7.76 25.18 6.59
N GLU A 183 -7.40 26.21 5.83
CA GLU A 183 -8.29 26.83 4.85
C GLU A 183 -7.72 26.63 3.45
N ILE A 184 -8.52 26.12 2.51
CA ILE A 184 -8.12 25.94 1.12
C ILE A 184 -8.34 27.26 0.37
N ILE A 185 -7.26 28.02 0.13
CA ILE A 185 -7.31 29.35 -0.52
C ILE A 185 -7.47 29.24 -2.03
N ARG A 186 -6.93 28.18 -2.65
CA ARG A 186 -6.91 28.02 -4.11
C ARG A 186 -7.28 26.60 -4.50
N ASN A 187 -8.09 26.48 -5.55
CA ASN A 187 -8.34 25.20 -6.21
C ASN A 187 -7.13 24.81 -7.06
N ARG A 188 -6.80 23.52 -7.07
CA ARG A 188 -5.77 22.95 -7.94
C ARG A 188 -6.20 21.60 -8.49
N GLU A 189 -5.53 21.13 -9.52
CA GLU A 189 -5.66 19.74 -9.94
C GLU A 189 -5.05 18.79 -8.88
N SER A 190 -5.63 17.60 -8.77
CA SER A 190 -5.11 16.56 -7.88
C SER A 190 -3.72 16.13 -8.34
N LYS A 191 -2.78 15.91 -7.40
CA LYS A 191 -1.42 15.43 -7.72
C LYS A 191 -1.43 14.08 -8.46
N HIS A 192 -2.53 13.33 -8.34
CA HIS A 192 -2.71 12.03 -8.99
C HIS A 192 -3.20 12.13 -10.44
N THR A 193 -3.70 13.29 -10.87
CA THR A 193 -4.24 13.53 -12.21
C THR A 193 -3.33 14.44 -13.05
N ALA A 194 -2.48 15.24 -12.41
CA ALA A 194 -1.56 16.15 -13.09
C ALA A 194 -0.50 15.40 -13.92
N ALA A 195 -0.33 15.80 -15.19
CA ALA A 195 0.62 15.22 -16.13
C ALA A 195 2.10 15.40 -15.72
N GLN A 196 2.41 16.40 -14.88
CA GLN A 196 3.74 16.64 -14.33
C GLN A 196 3.69 16.73 -12.79
N ARG A 197 4.34 15.77 -12.12
CA ARG A 197 4.34 15.64 -10.65
C ARG A 197 5.24 16.66 -9.93
N SER A 198 6.11 17.36 -10.65
CA SER A 198 7.23 18.13 -10.09
C SER A 198 7.08 19.65 -10.11
N SER A 199 6.01 20.21 -10.69
CA SER A 199 5.87 21.66 -10.92
C SER A 199 4.61 22.31 -10.33
N VAL A 200 3.90 21.63 -9.42
CA VAL A 200 2.69 22.21 -8.81
C VAL A 200 3.07 23.05 -7.59
N ASP A 201 2.90 24.37 -7.73
CA ASP A 201 2.99 25.38 -6.68
C ASP A 201 2.26 24.93 -5.40
N THR A 202 3.01 24.77 -4.30
CA THR A 202 2.64 23.86 -3.19
C THR A 202 1.67 24.42 -2.16
N ALA A 203 1.45 25.74 -2.11
CA ALA A 203 0.64 26.35 -1.06
C ALA A 203 -0.77 26.71 -1.57
N ASN A 204 -1.64 25.71 -1.67
CA ASN A 204 -3.06 25.92 -1.97
C ASN A 204 -3.94 26.10 -0.72
N TYR A 205 -3.31 26.21 0.45
CA TYR A 205 -3.98 26.32 1.74
C TYR A 205 -3.21 27.27 2.67
N SER A 206 -3.95 27.89 3.60
CA SER A 206 -3.46 28.64 4.75
C SER A 206 -3.70 27.84 6.03
N MET A 207 -2.98 28.20 7.09
CA MET A 207 -3.13 27.61 8.42
C MET A 207 -3.35 28.72 9.43
N SER A 208 -4.28 28.50 10.35
CA SER A 208 -4.57 29.44 11.43
C SER A 208 -3.43 29.51 12.44
N LEU A 209 -3.13 30.72 12.93
CA LEU A 209 -2.20 30.93 14.05
C LEU A 209 -2.68 30.27 15.35
N ALA A 210 -3.97 29.91 15.45
CA ALA A 210 -4.49 29.15 16.58
C ALA A 210 -3.86 27.74 16.71
N LEU A 211 -3.13 27.26 15.70
CA LEU A 211 -2.36 26.02 15.79
C LEU A 211 -1.06 26.17 16.60
N GLN A 212 -0.60 27.39 16.86
CA GLN A 212 0.64 27.63 17.61
C GLN A 212 0.54 27.04 19.03
N GLY A 213 1.54 26.26 19.41
CA GLY A 213 1.61 25.58 20.72
C GLY A 213 0.68 24.37 20.86
N LYS A 214 -0.12 24.03 19.85
CA LYS A 214 -0.98 22.83 19.89
C LYS A 214 -0.21 21.58 19.51
N LYS A 215 -0.52 20.48 20.19
CA LYS A 215 -0.16 19.13 19.77
C LYS A 215 -1.12 18.65 18.70
N VAL A 216 -0.59 18.25 17.55
CA VAL A 216 -1.41 17.91 16.38
C VAL A 216 -1.18 16.48 15.91
N VAL A 217 -2.28 15.83 15.55
CA VAL A 217 -2.30 14.55 14.83
C VAL A 217 -2.78 14.83 13.41
N ILE A 218 -1.98 14.46 12.42
CA ILE A 218 -2.34 14.63 11.01
C ILE A 218 -3.25 13.49 10.58
N VAL A 219 -4.38 13.77 9.95
CA VAL A 219 -5.33 12.77 9.45
C VAL A 219 -5.44 12.88 7.92
N ASP A 220 -5.33 11.75 7.22
CA ASP A 220 -5.44 11.70 5.76
C ASP A 220 -6.07 10.39 5.27
N ASP A 221 -6.47 10.33 4.00
CA ASP A 221 -7.00 9.11 3.37
C ASP A 221 -5.89 8.10 3.06
N LEU A 222 -4.79 8.53 2.43
CA LEU A 222 -3.81 7.63 1.83
C LEU A 222 -2.36 8.03 2.09
N LEU A 223 -1.62 7.13 2.74
CA LEU A 223 -0.16 7.18 2.74
C LEU A 223 0.40 6.50 1.49
N THR A 224 1.01 7.30 0.61
CA THR A 224 1.76 6.84 -0.56
C THR A 224 3.27 6.83 -0.27
N THR A 225 4.02 7.81 -0.75
CA THR A 225 5.47 7.95 -0.47
C THR A 225 5.75 8.65 0.86
N GLY A 226 4.75 9.37 1.40
CA GLY A 226 4.90 10.22 2.58
C GLY A 226 5.52 11.60 2.30
N SER A 227 5.78 11.96 1.04
CA SER A 227 6.32 13.29 0.70
C SER A 227 5.36 14.42 1.08
N SER A 228 4.05 14.21 0.87
CA SER A 228 3.03 15.19 1.25
C SER A 228 2.92 15.30 2.78
N LEU A 229 2.97 14.19 3.52
CA LEU A 229 3.03 14.18 4.98
C LEU A 229 4.24 15.00 5.48
N ALA A 230 5.44 14.74 4.94
CA ALA A 230 6.65 15.45 5.33
C ALA A 230 6.55 16.97 5.08
N GLY A 231 5.94 17.37 3.96
CA GLY A 231 5.72 18.78 3.64
C GLY A 231 4.74 19.46 4.59
N PHE A 232 3.60 18.80 4.86
CA PHE A 232 2.57 19.34 5.75
C PHE A 232 3.04 19.42 7.20
N ALA A 233 3.71 18.37 7.70
CA ALA A 233 4.29 18.38 9.04
C ALA A 233 5.29 19.53 9.24
N ARG A 234 6.20 19.75 8.29
CA ARG A 234 7.14 20.89 8.34
C ARG A 234 6.44 22.25 8.36
N ASN A 235 5.31 22.37 7.65
CA ASN A 235 4.55 23.61 7.62
C ASN A 235 3.85 23.85 8.97
N LEU A 236 3.28 22.81 9.58
CA LEU A 236 2.71 22.86 10.94
C LEU A 236 3.78 23.22 11.99
N GLU A 237 4.96 22.60 11.91
CA GLU A 237 6.09 22.92 12.82
C GLU A 237 6.57 24.37 12.65
N ARG A 238 6.57 24.91 11.43
CA ARG A 238 6.99 26.30 11.15
C ARG A 238 6.08 27.34 11.82
N ILE A 239 4.79 27.05 11.97
CA ILE A 239 3.83 27.93 12.67
C ILE A 239 3.78 27.64 14.19
N GLY A 240 4.67 26.77 14.69
CA GLY A 240 4.80 26.47 16.11
C GLY A 240 3.86 25.38 16.63
N ALA A 241 3.25 24.57 15.77
CA ALA A 241 2.52 23.37 16.19
C ALA A 241 3.47 22.17 16.40
N GLU A 242 3.16 21.30 17.36
CA GLU A 242 3.93 20.08 17.64
C GLU A 242 3.26 18.88 16.96
N VAL A 243 3.88 18.32 15.91
CA VAL A 243 3.35 17.14 15.21
C VAL A 243 3.72 15.87 15.98
N ILE A 244 2.75 15.33 16.73
CA ILE A 244 2.97 14.15 17.58
C ILE A 244 2.65 12.83 16.88
N GLY A 245 1.89 12.86 15.79
CA GLY A 245 1.57 11.65 15.02
C GLY A 245 0.76 11.89 13.76
N ALA A 246 0.48 10.80 13.05
CA ALA A 246 -0.38 10.81 11.87
C ALA A 246 -1.21 9.51 11.74
N VAL A 247 -2.44 9.65 11.30
CA VAL A 247 -3.37 8.54 11.05
C VAL A 247 -3.79 8.58 9.58
N PHE A 248 -3.73 7.41 8.93
CA PHE A 248 -4.15 7.24 7.56
C PHE A 248 -5.20 6.14 7.48
N LEU A 249 -6.23 6.36 6.66
CA LEU A 249 -7.17 5.28 6.36
C LEU A 249 -6.43 4.11 5.68
N ALA A 250 -5.61 4.37 4.66
CA ALA A 250 -4.87 3.29 4.03
C ALA A 250 -3.45 3.63 3.56
N ARG A 251 -2.62 2.59 3.45
CA ARG A 251 -1.28 2.63 2.86
C ARG A 251 -1.34 2.10 1.44
N THR A 252 -0.92 2.88 0.44
CA THR A 252 -0.86 2.39 -0.94
C THR A 252 0.22 1.33 -1.10
N PHE A 253 -0.18 0.08 -1.32
CA PHE A 253 0.75 -1.03 -1.50
C PHE A 253 1.63 -0.83 -2.73
N GLN A 254 2.95 -0.98 -2.55
CA GLN A 254 3.92 -0.93 -3.63
C GLN A 254 4.36 -2.34 -3.98
N VAL A 255 3.99 -2.79 -5.18
CA VAL A 255 4.33 -4.14 -5.63
C VAL A 255 5.87 -4.28 -5.69
N PRO A 256 6.44 -5.26 -4.98
CA PRO A 256 7.88 -5.50 -4.95
C PRO A 256 8.41 -5.95 -6.32
N SER A 257 9.72 -5.84 -6.51
CA SER A 257 10.36 -6.39 -7.71
C SER A 257 10.23 -7.92 -7.75
N TRP A 258 10.19 -8.49 -8.96
CA TRP A 258 10.16 -9.94 -9.17
C TRP A 258 11.24 -10.68 -8.37
N ARG A 259 12.47 -10.14 -8.33
CA ARG A 259 13.58 -10.73 -7.56
C ARG A 259 13.27 -10.80 -6.07
N LYS A 260 12.67 -9.75 -5.49
CA LYS A 260 12.28 -9.71 -4.08
C LYS A 260 11.17 -10.73 -3.79
N VAL A 261 10.20 -10.90 -4.69
CA VAL A 261 9.15 -11.92 -4.55
C VAL A 261 9.75 -13.33 -4.58
N CYS A 262 10.57 -13.66 -5.59
CA CYS A 262 11.22 -14.96 -5.68
C CYS A 262 12.04 -15.28 -4.43
N TRP A 263 12.84 -14.32 -3.97
CA TRP A 263 13.63 -14.48 -2.75
C TRP A 263 12.75 -14.77 -1.54
N MET A 264 11.64 -14.05 -1.38
CA MET A 264 10.74 -14.23 -0.25
C MET A 264 10.09 -15.61 -0.25
N VAL A 265 9.59 -16.06 -1.41
CA VAL A 265 9.00 -17.39 -1.56
C VAL A 265 10.04 -18.48 -1.28
N TRP A 266 11.23 -18.36 -1.88
CA TRP A 266 12.32 -19.32 -1.68
C TRP A 266 12.74 -19.41 -0.20
N LYS A 267 12.92 -18.25 0.46
CA LYS A 267 13.28 -18.17 1.88
C LYS A 267 12.27 -18.92 2.76
N ARG A 268 10.97 -18.74 2.51
CA ARG A 268 9.90 -19.35 3.32
C ARG A 268 9.71 -20.84 3.10
N LEU A 269 10.09 -21.35 1.93
CA LEU A 269 10.06 -22.79 1.64
C LEU A 269 11.22 -23.55 2.28
N ILE A 270 12.40 -22.92 2.37
CA ILE A 270 13.63 -23.58 2.85
C ILE A 270 13.84 -23.39 4.35
N LEU A 271 13.42 -22.25 4.89
CA LEU A 271 13.46 -21.97 6.32
C LEU A 271 12.02 -22.00 6.84
N PRO A 272 11.46 -23.20 7.11
CA PRO A 272 10.17 -23.29 7.78
C PRO A 272 10.26 -22.57 9.15
N LYS A 273 9.13 -21.98 9.55
CA LYS A 273 8.98 -21.18 10.77
C LYS A 273 9.30 -21.97 12.03
#